data_AF-A0AAV0M3I6-F1
#
_entry.id   AF-A0AAV0M3I6-F1
#
_cell.length_a   1.000
_cell.length_b   1.000
_cell.length_c   1.000
_cell.angle_alpha   90.00
_cell.angle_beta   90.00
_cell.angle_gamma   90.00
#
_symmetry.space_group_name_H-M   'P 1'
#
loop_
_entity.id
_entity.type
_entity.pdbx_description
1 polymer ?
#
loop_
_entity_poly.entity_id
_entity_poly.type
_entity_poly.pdbx_seq_one_letter_code
_entity_poly.pdbx_strand_id
1 'polypeptide(L)'
;MSNSQAIFLQKGSFCSSSIVSPQVGLCRSNYPQLLARKEHNLQLRSFKFPGRLQVHCVMEKETNLSSSRLVDTVTESLQEADVREPSVSTILMNFENKFDPYDAMSVPLYQTATFKQPSATENGPYDYTRSGNPTRDVLESLLANLDKGDRALCFTSGMAALAAVSHLFGTGDEIVAGDDIYGGSDRLLSQVIPRSGIVVKRANTSSLEEVASAVGPQTKLVWLESPTNPRQQISDIRVSLLWSLQKIAEIAHANGALLLVDNSIMSPVLSRPLELGADIVMHSATKFIAGHSDLMAGVLVVKGESLGRKLYFLQNAEGSGLCPNDCWLCLRGIKTMVLRVEKQQENAQKIAEFLASHPRVKRVNYAGLPDHPGRELHYSQAHGAGSVLSFLTGSLALSKHIVETTKYFSVTVSFGSVKSLISMPCFMSHASIPAAVREARGLTEDLIRISVGIEDVDDLIADLDFALKTGPAA
;
A
#
# COMPACT_ATOMS: atom_id res chain seq x y z
N MET A 1 49.39 -40.31 -9.42
CA MET A 1 49.77 -40.17 -8.00
C MET A 1 48.72 -39.27 -7.36
N SER A 2 47.74 -39.68 -6.55
CA SER A 2 47.30 -40.91 -5.87
C SER A 2 45.77 -40.72 -5.67
N ASN A 3 44.91 -41.57 -6.24
CA ASN A 3 44.18 -42.70 -5.60
C ASN A 3 43.63 -42.39 -4.20
N SER A 4 42.34 -42.58 -3.89
CA SER A 4 41.55 -43.84 -3.99
C SER A 4 40.04 -43.55 -4.12
N GLN A 5 39.31 -44.00 -5.16
CA GLN A 5 38.44 -45.21 -5.26
C GLN A 5 38.20 -45.99 -3.94
N ALA A 6 36.95 -46.32 -3.57
CA ALA A 6 36.25 -47.59 -3.85
C ALA A 6 35.11 -47.74 -2.78
N ILE A 7 33.98 -48.45 -2.88
CA ILE A 7 33.37 -49.41 -3.81
C ILE A 7 31.88 -49.60 -3.39
N PHE A 8 31.08 -50.06 -4.36
CA PHE A 8 29.67 -50.52 -4.32
C PHE A 8 29.34 -51.68 -3.35
N LEU A 9 28.04 -51.88 -3.05
CA LEU A 9 27.25 -53.15 -3.07
C LEU A 9 25.78 -52.85 -2.66
N GLN A 10 24.78 -52.82 -3.55
CA GLN A 10 23.94 -53.89 -4.13
C GLN A 10 22.85 -54.51 -3.21
N LYS A 11 21.58 -54.29 -3.62
CA LYS A 11 20.33 -55.10 -3.54
C LYS A 11 19.98 -55.92 -2.28
N GLY A 12 18.74 -55.75 -1.80
CA GLY A 12 18.01 -56.74 -1.00
C GLY A 12 16.52 -56.41 -0.82
N SER A 13 15.67 -57.32 -1.29
CA SER A 13 14.20 -57.25 -1.35
C SER A 13 13.53 -57.73 -0.05
N PHE A 14 12.27 -57.29 0.15
CA PHE A 14 11.16 -57.89 0.93
C PHE A 14 11.46 -58.83 2.12
N CYS A 15 10.92 -58.48 3.30
CA CYS A 15 10.27 -59.47 4.17
C CYS A 15 9.22 -58.82 5.09
N SER A 16 8.04 -59.43 5.09
CA SER A 16 6.92 -59.24 6.00
C SER A 16 7.20 -59.86 7.37
N SER A 17 6.77 -59.21 8.46
CA SER A 17 6.49 -59.92 9.72
C SER A 17 5.49 -59.16 10.58
N SER A 18 4.48 -59.91 11.01
CA SER A 18 3.29 -59.53 11.76
C SER A 18 3.54 -59.42 13.26
N ILE A 19 2.71 -58.59 13.92
CA ILE A 19 2.20 -58.67 15.31
C ILE A 19 3.22 -58.46 16.43
N VAL A 20 2.95 -57.50 17.32
CA VAL A 20 2.68 -57.68 18.77
C VAL A 20 2.29 -56.31 19.37
N SER A 21 1.10 -56.26 19.97
CA SER A 21 0.62 -55.18 20.83
C SER A 21 1.17 -55.36 22.25
N PRO A 22 1.42 -54.27 23.01
CA PRO A 22 1.32 -54.34 24.46
C PRO A 22 0.20 -53.45 25.01
N GLN A 23 -0.54 -54.08 25.90
CA GLN A 23 -1.68 -53.60 26.64
C GLN A 23 -1.34 -52.40 27.54
N VAL A 24 -2.27 -51.45 27.55
CA VAL A 24 -2.38 -50.35 28.51
C VAL A 24 -2.85 -50.91 29.85
N GLY A 25 -2.04 -50.72 30.90
CA GLY A 25 -2.41 -50.98 32.28
C GLY A 25 -3.33 -49.88 32.84
N LEU A 26 -4.58 -50.26 33.11
CA LEU A 26 -5.58 -49.51 33.87
C LEU A 26 -5.36 -49.73 35.38
N CYS A 27 -5.32 -48.64 36.15
CA CYS A 27 -5.64 -48.66 37.58
C CYS A 27 -6.80 -47.69 37.83
N ARG A 28 -7.89 -48.22 38.41
CA ARG A 28 -9.18 -47.56 38.69
C ARG A 28 -9.23 -47.01 40.12
N SER A 29 -9.94 -45.90 40.32
CA SER A 29 -10.95 -45.63 41.38
C SER A 29 -11.42 -44.15 41.23
N ASN A 30 -12.62 -43.66 41.50
CA ASN A 30 -13.96 -44.16 41.87
C ASN A 30 -14.97 -43.01 41.58
N TYR A 31 -16.21 -43.38 41.22
CA TYR A 31 -17.52 -42.68 40.99
C TYR A 31 -17.85 -41.33 41.69
N PRO A 32 -18.95 -40.57 41.36
CA PRO A 32 -20.15 -40.94 40.55
C PRO A 32 -20.67 -39.93 39.50
N GLN A 33 -21.63 -40.44 38.70
CA GLN A 33 -22.50 -39.75 37.73
C GLN A 33 -23.43 -38.71 38.39
N LEU A 34 -23.65 -37.59 37.72
CA LEU A 34 -24.77 -36.67 37.94
C LEU A 34 -25.46 -36.37 36.60
N LEU A 35 -26.63 -36.99 36.42
CA LEU A 35 -27.60 -36.69 35.38
C LEU A 35 -28.32 -35.38 35.74
N ALA A 36 -28.29 -34.39 34.84
CA ALA A 36 -29.19 -33.25 34.89
C ALA A 36 -29.81 -33.03 33.51
N ARG A 37 -31.11 -33.36 33.40
CA ARG A 37 -32.00 -32.95 32.30
C ARG A 37 -32.17 -31.43 32.34
N LYS A 38 -32.09 -30.76 31.19
CA LYS A 38 -32.69 -29.44 30.98
C LYS A 38 -33.64 -29.50 29.80
N GLU A 39 -34.92 -29.37 30.11
CA GLU A 39 -35.99 -29.11 29.14
C GLU A 39 -35.93 -27.63 28.72
N HIS A 40 -35.98 -27.35 27.42
CA HIS A 40 -36.14 -26.00 26.90
C HIS A 40 -37.58 -25.80 26.41
N ASN A 41 -38.37 -25.09 27.22
CA ASN A 41 -39.64 -24.50 26.83
C ASN A 41 -39.37 -23.26 25.96
N LEU A 42 -39.69 -23.33 24.67
CA LEU A 42 -39.72 -22.17 23.76
C LEU A 42 -41.13 -21.56 23.78
N GLN A 43 -41.31 -20.47 24.51
CA GLN A 43 -42.45 -19.57 24.34
C GLN A 43 -42.16 -18.55 23.23
N LEU A 44 -42.88 -18.64 22.12
CA LEU A 44 -42.88 -17.65 21.05
C LEU A 44 -43.70 -16.42 21.47
N ARG A 45 -43.05 -15.27 21.65
CA ARG A 45 -43.71 -13.95 21.72
C ARG A 45 -43.79 -13.35 20.31
N SER A 46 -45.00 -13.12 19.82
CA SER A 46 -45.26 -12.48 18.53
C SER A 46 -45.08 -10.95 18.61
N PHE A 47 -44.27 -10.38 17.73
CA PHE A 47 -44.27 -8.94 17.43
C PHE A 47 -45.09 -8.69 16.16
N LYS A 48 -46.08 -7.80 16.22
CA LYS A 48 -46.87 -7.34 15.07
C LYS A 48 -46.21 -6.11 14.44
N PHE A 49 -45.92 -6.18 13.13
CA PHE A 49 -45.72 -5.00 12.28
C PHE A 49 -46.88 -4.89 11.28
N PRO A 50 -47.41 -3.70 10.97
CA PRO A 50 -48.52 -3.53 10.05
C PRO A 50 -48.03 -3.38 8.60
N GLY A 51 -48.62 -4.14 7.67
CA GLY A 51 -48.69 -3.74 6.25
C GLY A 51 -48.15 -4.72 5.21
N ARG A 52 -49.07 -5.55 4.69
CA ARG A 52 -49.14 -6.16 3.34
C ARG A 52 -47.93 -6.95 2.80
N LEU A 53 -47.88 -8.24 3.16
CA LEU A 53 -47.55 -9.30 2.19
C LEU A 53 -48.63 -10.38 2.30
N GLN A 54 -49.34 -10.65 1.20
CA GLN A 54 -50.41 -11.65 1.14
C GLN A 54 -49.86 -12.87 0.40
N VAL A 55 -49.51 -13.93 1.13
CA VAL A 55 -49.08 -15.21 0.54
C VAL A 55 -50.30 -16.13 0.49
N HIS A 56 -50.75 -16.45 -0.72
CA HIS A 56 -51.76 -17.48 -0.94
C HIS A 56 -51.11 -18.86 -0.86
N CYS A 57 -51.43 -19.63 0.17
CA CYS A 57 -51.05 -21.03 0.26
C CYS A 57 -52.22 -21.89 -0.23
N VAL A 58 -52.06 -22.50 -1.41
CA VAL A 58 -52.97 -23.53 -1.90
C VAL A 58 -52.54 -24.85 -1.28
N MET A 59 -53.43 -25.45 -0.49
CA MET A 59 -53.25 -26.79 0.08
C MET A 59 -53.64 -27.83 -0.98
N GLU A 60 -52.66 -28.52 -1.56
CA GLU A 60 -52.93 -29.76 -2.30
C GLU A 60 -52.40 -30.99 -1.56
N LYS A 61 -53.25 -32.01 -1.54
CA LYS A 61 -53.09 -33.29 -0.85
C LYS A 61 -51.90 -34.08 -1.37
N GLU A 62 -51.26 -34.79 -0.46
CA GLU A 62 -50.23 -35.80 -0.69
C GLU A 62 -50.52 -36.72 -1.89
N THR A 63 -49.56 -36.82 -2.81
CA THR A 63 -49.26 -38.05 -3.53
C THR A 63 -47.75 -38.14 -3.77
N ASN A 64 -47.16 -39.26 -3.33
CA ASN A 64 -45.77 -39.64 -3.51
C ASN A 64 -45.34 -39.59 -4.99
N LEU A 65 -44.25 -38.87 -5.32
CA LEU A 65 -43.35 -39.16 -6.46
C LEU A 65 -42.09 -38.25 -6.40
N SER A 66 -40.92 -38.89 -6.34
CA SER A 66 -39.53 -38.40 -6.55
C SER A 66 -39.23 -36.90 -6.37
N SER A 67 -38.76 -36.50 -5.19
CA SER A 67 -38.23 -35.16 -4.89
C SER A 67 -36.75 -34.95 -5.27
N SER A 68 -36.12 -35.86 -6.04
CA SER A 68 -34.69 -35.77 -6.38
C SER A 68 -34.40 -35.06 -7.71
N ARG A 69 -35.38 -34.41 -8.36
CA ARG A 69 -35.17 -33.67 -9.62
C ARG A 69 -35.51 -32.19 -9.57
N LEU A 70 -36.29 -31.77 -8.57
CA LEU A 70 -36.67 -30.36 -8.36
C LEU A 70 -35.71 -29.62 -7.43
N VAL A 71 -34.95 -30.34 -6.59
CA VAL A 71 -33.90 -29.73 -5.75
C VAL A 71 -32.69 -29.39 -6.61
N ASP A 72 -32.32 -30.27 -7.56
CA ASP A 72 -31.17 -30.05 -8.45
C ASP A 72 -31.35 -28.86 -9.39
N THR A 73 -32.58 -28.62 -9.90
CA THR A 73 -32.87 -27.47 -10.78
C THR A 73 -32.90 -26.13 -10.04
N VAL A 74 -33.23 -26.11 -8.75
CA VAL A 74 -33.20 -24.87 -7.96
C VAL A 74 -31.77 -24.52 -7.56
N THR A 75 -30.93 -25.52 -7.25
CA THR A 75 -29.50 -25.30 -6.97
C THR A 75 -28.66 -24.91 -8.18
N GLU A 76 -29.03 -25.35 -9.39
CA GLU A 76 -28.35 -24.92 -10.63
C GLU A 76 -28.81 -23.54 -11.15
N SER A 77 -29.87 -22.97 -10.56
CA SER A 77 -30.46 -21.68 -10.97
C SER A 77 -30.07 -20.48 -10.10
N LEU A 78 -29.26 -20.69 -9.05
CA LEU A 78 -28.48 -19.62 -8.43
C LEU A 78 -27.22 -19.38 -9.28
N GLN A 79 -27.44 -19.07 -10.56
CA GLN A 79 -26.44 -18.50 -11.44
C GLN A 79 -25.85 -17.29 -10.74
N GLU A 80 -24.53 -17.30 -10.58
CA GLU A 80 -23.64 -16.18 -10.30
C GLU A 80 -24.40 -14.87 -10.17
N ALA A 81 -24.95 -14.63 -8.97
CA ALA A 81 -25.38 -13.28 -8.63
C ALA A 81 -24.13 -12.43 -8.85
N ASP A 82 -24.22 -11.41 -9.70
CA ASP A 82 -23.16 -10.47 -10.00
C ASP A 82 -22.73 -9.83 -8.67
N VAL A 83 -21.78 -10.48 -7.97
CA VAL A 83 -21.35 -10.07 -6.64
C VAL A 83 -20.49 -8.85 -6.88
N ARG A 84 -21.15 -7.69 -6.85
CA ARG A 84 -20.49 -6.39 -6.94
C ARG A 84 -19.31 -6.39 -5.98
N GLU A 85 -18.13 -6.10 -6.51
CA GLU A 85 -16.94 -6.01 -5.70
C GLU A 85 -17.13 -4.98 -4.58
N PRO A 86 -16.84 -5.34 -3.31
CA PRO A 86 -16.99 -4.42 -2.20
C PRO A 86 -16.16 -3.14 -2.41
N SER A 87 -16.68 -2.00 -1.95
CA SER A 87 -15.92 -0.74 -1.99
C SER A 87 -14.66 -0.83 -1.11
N VAL A 88 -13.66 0.01 -1.40
CA VAL A 88 -12.44 0.10 -0.56
C VAL A 88 -12.79 0.36 0.91
N SER A 89 -13.73 1.26 1.19
CA SER A 89 -14.22 1.54 2.55
C SER A 89 -14.77 0.28 3.24
N THR A 90 -15.46 -0.58 2.48
CA THR A 90 -15.97 -1.86 2.98
C THR A 90 -14.82 -2.85 3.21
N ILE A 91 -13.88 -2.99 2.28
CA ILE A 91 -12.73 -3.91 2.38
C ILE A 91 -11.89 -3.60 3.63
N LEU A 92 -11.60 -2.33 3.88
CA LEU A 92 -10.80 -1.88 5.03
C LEU A 92 -11.40 -2.28 6.40
N MET A 93 -12.71 -2.49 6.44
CA MET A 93 -13.44 -2.91 7.64
C MET A 93 -13.68 -4.41 7.72
N ASN A 94 -13.59 -5.15 6.60
CA ASN A 94 -14.07 -6.53 6.48
C ASN A 94 -13.02 -7.45 5.84
N PHE A 95 -11.77 -7.42 6.31
CA PHE A 95 -10.74 -8.39 5.91
C PHE A 95 -10.68 -9.55 6.90
N GLU A 96 -10.43 -10.76 6.38
CA GLU A 96 -10.52 -11.99 7.15
C GLU A 96 -9.27 -12.22 8.02
N ASN A 97 -9.50 -12.68 9.25
CA ASN A 97 -8.47 -13.20 10.15
C ASN A 97 -8.75 -14.67 10.45
N LYS A 98 -8.34 -15.57 9.55
CA LYS A 98 -8.70 -17.00 9.62
C LYS A 98 -7.97 -17.79 10.70
N PHE A 99 -6.87 -17.27 11.23
CA PHE A 99 -6.01 -18.04 12.15
C PHE A 99 -6.46 -17.93 13.61
N ASP A 100 -7.24 -16.91 13.98
CA ASP A 100 -7.59 -16.63 15.37
C ASP A 100 -8.76 -17.50 15.84
N PRO A 101 -8.57 -18.44 16.78
CA PRO A 101 -9.63 -19.34 17.24
C PRO A 101 -10.72 -18.64 18.08
N TYR A 102 -10.54 -17.36 18.44
CA TYR A 102 -11.47 -16.60 19.26
C TYR A 102 -12.24 -15.52 18.49
N ASP A 103 -12.02 -15.42 17.17
CA ASP A 103 -12.66 -14.42 16.30
C ASP A 103 -12.59 -12.99 16.87
N ALA A 104 -11.42 -12.59 17.38
CA ALA A 104 -11.26 -11.26 17.94
C ALA A 104 -11.50 -10.18 16.87
N MET A 105 -12.24 -9.13 17.26
CA MET A 105 -12.57 -8.01 16.35
C MET A 105 -11.33 -7.27 15.83
N SER A 106 -10.25 -7.25 16.60
CA SER A 106 -8.94 -6.75 16.18
C SER A 106 -8.01 -7.92 15.97
N VAL A 107 -7.19 -7.86 14.93
CA VAL A 107 -6.11 -8.83 14.68
C VAL A 107 -5.23 -8.94 15.92
N PRO A 108 -4.99 -10.14 16.47
CA PRO A 108 -4.05 -10.35 17.56
C PRO A 108 -2.62 -9.94 17.17
N LEU A 109 -1.91 -9.32 18.11
CA LEU A 109 -0.51 -8.93 17.94
C LEU A 109 0.41 -10.11 18.28
N TYR A 110 1.11 -10.64 17.28
CA TYR A 110 2.12 -11.69 17.46
C TYR A 110 3.49 -11.10 17.76
N GLN A 111 3.63 -10.54 18.97
CA GLN A 111 4.90 -10.02 19.50
C GLN A 111 5.81 -11.17 19.98
N THR A 112 6.25 -12.00 19.04
CA THR A 112 7.20 -13.10 19.28
C THR A 112 8.28 -13.11 18.20
N ALA A 113 9.45 -13.65 18.50
CA ALA A 113 10.51 -13.86 17.52
C ALA A 113 10.43 -15.25 16.88
N THR A 114 10.12 -16.29 17.66
CA THR A 114 10.14 -17.69 17.26
C THR A 114 8.81 -18.38 17.52
N PHE A 115 8.59 -19.46 16.78
CA PHE A 115 7.41 -20.32 16.92
C PHE A 115 7.85 -21.76 17.20
N LYS A 116 7.08 -22.47 18.04
CA LYS A 116 7.34 -23.88 18.34
C LYS A 116 7.11 -24.72 17.09
N GLN A 117 8.10 -25.54 16.71
CA GLN A 117 7.99 -26.46 15.59
C GLN A 117 7.27 -27.77 15.99
N PRO A 118 6.51 -28.39 15.09
CA PRO A 118 5.78 -29.63 15.37
C PRO A 118 6.72 -30.81 15.63
N SER A 119 7.86 -30.86 14.96
CA SER A 119 8.88 -31.90 15.14
C SER A 119 10.28 -31.36 14.83
N ALA A 120 11.30 -32.21 14.92
CA ALA A 120 12.69 -31.84 14.58
C ALA A 120 12.93 -31.72 13.06
N THR A 121 12.02 -32.22 12.22
CA THR A 121 12.20 -32.32 10.76
C THR A 121 11.11 -31.63 9.95
N GLU A 122 10.05 -31.15 10.60
CA GLU A 122 8.92 -30.49 9.95
C GLU A 122 8.76 -29.07 10.52
N ASN A 123 8.48 -28.12 9.63
CA ASN A 123 8.18 -26.75 10.03
C ASN A 123 6.67 -26.54 10.15
N GLY A 124 6.28 -25.74 11.15
CA GLY A 124 4.95 -25.16 11.20
C GLY A 124 4.75 -24.06 10.15
N PRO A 125 3.56 -23.45 10.10
CA PRO A 125 3.28 -22.33 9.18
C PRO A 125 4.20 -21.12 9.40
N TYR A 126 4.67 -20.95 10.63
CA TYR A 126 5.64 -19.93 11.01
C TYR A 126 6.77 -20.55 11.81
N ASP A 127 7.98 -20.05 11.61
CA ASP A 127 9.20 -20.46 12.30
C ASP A 127 9.86 -19.27 13.02
N TYR A 128 10.03 -18.17 12.29
CA TYR A 128 10.78 -17.00 12.73
C TYR A 128 10.18 -15.71 12.15
N THR A 129 9.93 -14.70 12.99
CA THR A 129 9.23 -13.45 12.61
C THR A 129 9.90 -12.66 11.48
N ARG A 130 11.21 -12.85 11.24
CA ARG A 130 11.88 -12.28 10.05
C ARG A 130 11.36 -12.91 8.74
N SER A 131 11.09 -14.21 8.74
CA SER A 131 10.59 -14.97 7.58
C SER A 131 9.08 -14.78 7.35
N GLY A 132 8.29 -14.63 8.42
CA GLY A 132 6.84 -14.49 8.36
C GLY A 132 6.24 -14.27 9.75
N ASN A 133 5.13 -13.53 9.84
CA ASN A 133 4.46 -13.27 11.12
C ASN A 133 2.96 -13.07 10.90
N PRO A 134 2.07 -13.71 11.69
CA PRO A 134 0.62 -13.65 11.46
C PRO A 134 0.05 -12.23 11.36
N THR A 135 0.50 -11.30 12.21
CA THR A 135 0.03 -9.91 12.17
C THR A 135 0.49 -9.19 10.90
N ARG A 136 1.71 -9.45 10.44
CA ARG A 136 2.24 -8.87 9.19
C ARG A 136 1.56 -9.47 7.96
N ASP A 137 1.33 -10.77 7.95
CA ASP A 137 0.70 -11.47 6.82
C ASP A 137 -0.73 -10.97 6.57
N VAL A 138 -1.49 -10.65 7.63
CA VAL A 138 -2.81 -10.01 7.49
C VAL A 138 -2.71 -8.62 6.85
N LEU A 139 -1.75 -7.81 7.27
CA LEU A 139 -1.52 -6.49 6.67
C LEU A 139 -1.10 -6.59 5.21
N GLU A 140 -0.15 -7.47 4.89
CA GLU A 140 0.31 -7.72 3.52
C GLU A 140 -0.85 -8.21 2.64
N SER A 141 -1.68 -9.15 3.13
CA SER A 141 -2.84 -9.65 2.39
C SER A 141 -3.87 -8.55 2.10
N LEU A 142 -4.15 -7.69 3.07
CA LEU A 142 -5.04 -6.54 2.89
C LEU A 142 -4.49 -5.57 1.83
N LEU A 143 -3.20 -5.22 1.92
CA LEU A 143 -2.58 -4.27 0.99
C LEU A 143 -2.50 -4.82 -0.44
N ALA A 144 -2.23 -6.11 -0.60
CA ALA A 144 -2.28 -6.77 -1.90
C ALA A 144 -3.66 -6.65 -2.55
N ASN A 145 -4.73 -6.88 -1.76
CA ASN A 145 -6.10 -6.74 -2.24
C ASN A 145 -6.44 -5.29 -2.63
N LEU A 146 -6.02 -4.31 -1.82
CA LEU A 146 -6.31 -2.88 -2.06
C LEU A 146 -5.70 -2.36 -3.37
N ASP A 147 -4.45 -2.75 -3.67
CA ASP A 147 -3.74 -2.32 -4.88
C ASP A 147 -3.93 -3.27 -6.08
N LYS A 148 -4.72 -4.35 -5.92
CA LYS A 148 -4.91 -5.40 -6.94
C LYS A 148 -3.61 -6.07 -7.39
N GLY A 149 -2.73 -6.34 -6.42
CA GLY A 149 -1.52 -7.11 -6.64
C GLY A 149 -1.63 -8.56 -6.21
N ASP A 150 -0.73 -9.37 -6.74
CA ASP A 150 -0.62 -10.80 -6.39
C ASP A 150 0.02 -10.99 -5.00
N ARG A 151 0.89 -10.06 -4.60
CA ARG A 151 1.55 -10.09 -3.29
C ARG A 151 1.90 -8.69 -2.80
N ALA A 152 1.80 -8.47 -1.49
CA ALA A 152 2.41 -7.33 -0.83
C ALA A 152 3.48 -7.76 0.18
N LEU A 153 4.40 -6.86 0.46
CA LEU A 153 5.53 -7.04 1.38
C LEU A 153 5.69 -5.76 2.21
N CYS A 154 5.64 -5.88 3.53
CA CYS A 154 5.77 -4.77 4.47
C CYS A 154 7.22 -4.65 4.97
N PHE A 155 7.78 -3.45 4.90
CA PHE A 155 9.16 -3.14 5.28
C PHE A 155 9.22 -2.13 6.42
N THR A 156 10.34 -2.09 7.15
CA THR A 156 10.57 -1.16 8.28
C THR A 156 10.42 0.32 7.91
N SER A 157 10.57 0.68 6.64
CA SER A 157 10.34 2.04 6.14
C SER A 157 10.16 2.03 4.63
N GLY A 158 9.63 3.13 4.08
CA GLY A 158 9.58 3.31 2.63
C GLY A 158 10.97 3.20 1.97
N MET A 159 12.02 3.70 2.63
CA MET A 159 13.38 3.58 2.09
C MET A 159 13.91 2.15 2.10
N ALA A 160 13.53 1.34 3.09
CA ALA A 160 13.88 -0.09 3.11
C ALA A 160 13.19 -0.85 1.97
N ALA A 161 11.93 -0.52 1.67
CA ALA A 161 11.21 -1.07 0.51
C ALA A 161 11.92 -0.71 -0.82
N LEU A 162 12.29 0.56 -1.01
CA LEU A 162 12.99 1.02 -2.22
C LEU A 162 14.40 0.44 -2.35
N ALA A 163 15.12 0.27 -1.24
CA ALA A 163 16.42 -0.39 -1.22
C ALA A 163 16.29 -1.85 -1.68
N ALA A 164 15.29 -2.60 -1.16
CA ALA A 164 15.03 -3.97 -1.57
C ALA A 164 14.71 -4.07 -3.08
N VAL A 165 13.95 -3.12 -3.65
CA VAL A 165 13.75 -3.08 -5.12
C VAL A 165 15.07 -2.89 -5.85
N SER A 166 15.95 -2.02 -5.39
CA SER A 166 17.25 -1.78 -6.03
C SER A 166 18.16 -3.01 -6.02
N HIS A 167 18.02 -3.89 -5.02
CA HIS A 167 18.79 -5.14 -4.91
C HIS A 167 18.26 -6.28 -5.80
N LEU A 168 17.22 -6.03 -6.61
CA LEU A 168 16.86 -6.93 -7.71
C LEU A 168 17.85 -6.89 -8.87
N PHE A 169 18.69 -5.84 -8.93
CA PHE A 169 19.58 -5.54 -10.05
C PHE A 169 21.05 -5.65 -9.62
N GLY A 170 21.94 -5.74 -10.61
CA GLY A 170 23.37 -5.91 -10.39
C GLY A 170 24.24 -4.95 -11.21
N THR A 171 25.55 -5.19 -11.14
CA THR A 171 26.54 -4.41 -11.89
C THR A 171 26.22 -4.36 -13.38
N GLY A 172 26.19 -3.16 -13.95
CA GLY A 172 25.93 -2.92 -15.37
C GLY A 172 24.45 -2.75 -15.72
N ASP A 173 23.53 -3.15 -14.83
CA ASP A 173 22.11 -2.82 -15.00
C ASP A 173 21.89 -1.31 -14.84
N GLU A 174 20.83 -0.82 -15.48
CA GLU A 174 20.49 0.61 -15.48
C GLU A 174 19.09 0.88 -14.91
N ILE A 175 18.98 1.94 -14.11
CA ILE A 175 17.73 2.48 -13.58
C ILE A 175 17.49 3.86 -14.19
N VAL A 176 16.34 4.04 -14.84
CA VAL A 176 15.83 5.36 -15.25
C VAL A 176 14.83 5.81 -14.19
N ALA A 177 15.07 6.96 -13.57
CA ALA A 177 14.18 7.49 -12.55
C ALA A 177 13.78 8.95 -12.85
N GLY A 178 12.61 9.38 -12.37
CA GLY A 178 12.10 10.76 -12.51
C GLY A 178 12.94 11.78 -11.74
N ASP A 179 13.34 12.88 -12.39
CA ASP A 179 14.23 13.91 -11.82
C ASP A 179 13.62 14.68 -10.64
N ASP A 180 12.30 14.85 -10.63
CA ASP A 180 11.49 15.40 -9.55
C ASP A 180 10.89 14.26 -8.71
N ILE A 181 11.65 13.81 -7.71
CA ILE A 181 11.31 12.69 -6.83
C ILE A 181 11.64 13.05 -5.39
N TYR A 182 11.03 12.35 -4.43
CA TYR A 182 11.38 12.47 -3.02
C TYR A 182 12.91 12.48 -2.77
N GLY A 183 13.39 13.49 -2.02
CA GLY A 183 14.81 13.66 -1.72
C GLY A 183 15.52 12.46 -1.08
N GLY A 184 14.81 11.60 -0.34
CA GLY A 184 15.38 10.34 0.15
C GLY A 184 15.64 9.32 -0.96
N SER A 185 14.74 9.22 -1.93
CA SER A 185 14.91 8.43 -3.15
C SER A 185 16.05 8.96 -4.00
N ASP A 186 16.15 10.29 -4.17
CA ASP A 186 17.27 10.92 -4.89
C ASP A 186 18.63 10.61 -4.22
N ARG A 187 18.70 10.64 -2.88
CA ARG A 187 19.92 10.24 -2.14
C ARG A 187 20.27 8.76 -2.34
N LEU A 188 19.29 7.86 -2.31
CA LEU A 188 19.49 6.43 -2.57
C LEU A 188 20.03 6.20 -3.99
N LEU A 189 19.38 6.83 -4.98
CA LEU A 189 19.73 6.77 -6.40
C LEU A 189 21.09 7.38 -6.74
N SER A 190 21.49 8.46 -6.08
CA SER A 190 22.73 9.19 -6.42
C SER A 190 23.96 8.73 -5.64
N GLN A 191 23.79 8.21 -4.40
CA GLN A 191 24.93 7.99 -3.50
C GLN A 191 25.13 6.54 -3.07
N VAL A 192 24.07 5.72 -3.10
CA VAL A 192 24.09 4.35 -2.59
C VAL A 192 24.05 3.35 -3.74
N ILE A 193 23.00 3.39 -4.57
CA ILE A 193 22.81 2.46 -5.70
C ILE A 193 24.03 2.39 -6.64
N PRO A 194 24.68 3.52 -7.01
CA PRO A 194 25.85 3.47 -7.90
C PRO A 194 27.05 2.71 -7.34
N ARG A 195 27.14 2.51 -6.01
CA ARG A 195 28.23 1.74 -5.39
C ARG A 195 28.17 0.26 -5.72
N SER A 196 27.01 -0.25 -6.11
CA SER A 196 26.80 -1.63 -6.55
C SER A 196 27.07 -1.80 -8.06
N GLY A 197 27.58 -0.77 -8.74
CA GLY A 197 27.84 -0.80 -10.19
C GLY A 197 26.59 -0.64 -11.06
N ILE A 198 25.45 -0.28 -10.48
CA ILE A 198 24.21 0.04 -11.19
C ILE A 198 24.31 1.48 -11.73
N VAL A 199 23.96 1.66 -13.00
CA VAL A 199 23.92 2.98 -13.65
C VAL A 199 22.58 3.64 -13.37
N VAL A 200 22.59 4.92 -12.98
CA VAL A 200 21.35 5.67 -12.74
C VAL A 200 21.26 6.84 -13.72
N LYS A 201 20.19 6.85 -14.52
CA LYS A 201 19.79 7.97 -15.37
C LYS A 201 18.63 8.73 -14.75
N ARG A 202 18.65 10.05 -14.86
CA ARG A 202 17.58 10.95 -14.42
C ARG A 202 16.90 11.53 -15.66
N ALA A 203 15.58 11.51 -15.70
CA ALA A 203 14.79 12.06 -16.80
C ALA A 203 13.55 12.77 -16.26
N ASN A 204 13.04 13.77 -16.97
CA ASN A 204 11.73 14.34 -16.67
C ASN A 204 10.63 13.36 -17.12
N THR A 205 9.99 12.69 -16.16
CA THR A 205 8.99 11.65 -16.47
C THR A 205 7.63 12.20 -16.92
N SER A 206 7.42 13.52 -16.86
CA SER A 206 6.28 14.15 -17.53
C SER A 206 6.46 14.26 -19.05
N SER A 207 7.69 14.06 -19.56
CA SER A 207 8.03 14.04 -20.97
C SER A 207 8.25 12.61 -21.47
N LEU A 208 7.33 12.10 -22.28
CA LEU A 208 7.45 10.76 -22.88
C LEU A 208 8.70 10.64 -23.76
N GLU A 209 9.07 11.71 -24.47
CA GLU A 209 10.25 11.75 -25.33
C GLU A 209 11.55 11.59 -24.53
N GLU A 210 11.66 12.27 -23.38
CA GLU A 210 12.83 12.14 -22.50
C GLU A 210 12.91 10.74 -21.89
N VAL A 211 11.77 10.16 -21.47
CA VAL A 211 11.72 8.79 -20.96
C VAL A 211 12.16 7.80 -22.06
N ALA A 212 11.60 7.90 -23.26
CA ALA A 212 11.95 7.03 -24.38
C ALA A 212 13.44 7.15 -24.76
N SER A 213 14.01 8.35 -24.67
CA SER A 213 15.43 8.59 -24.97
C SER A 213 16.37 8.06 -23.87
N ALA A 214 15.91 8.04 -22.62
CA ALA A 214 16.71 7.56 -21.49
C ALA A 214 16.72 6.02 -21.39
N VAL A 215 15.60 5.37 -21.72
CA VAL A 215 15.43 3.91 -21.66
C VAL A 215 16.16 3.23 -22.83
N GLY A 216 16.94 2.20 -22.52
CA GLY A 216 17.65 1.40 -23.51
C GLY A 216 17.83 -0.06 -23.09
N PRO A 217 18.65 -0.85 -23.81
CA PRO A 217 18.75 -2.30 -23.60
C PRO A 217 19.26 -2.75 -22.22
N GLN A 218 20.00 -1.87 -21.52
CA GLN A 218 20.51 -2.12 -20.17
C GLN A 218 19.53 -1.69 -19.07
N THR A 219 18.48 -0.93 -19.43
CA THR A 219 17.48 -0.47 -18.46
C THR A 219 16.70 -1.66 -17.92
N LYS A 220 16.71 -1.83 -16.60
CA LYS A 220 15.95 -2.87 -15.88
C LYS A 220 14.84 -2.34 -15.00
N LEU A 221 14.87 -1.04 -14.70
CA LEU A 221 13.85 -0.36 -13.92
C LEU A 221 13.57 1.04 -14.47
N VAL A 222 12.29 1.35 -14.63
CA VAL A 222 11.77 2.71 -14.71
C VAL A 222 11.07 3.03 -13.39
N TRP A 223 11.52 4.06 -12.68
CA TRP A 223 10.99 4.46 -11.37
C TRP A 223 10.32 5.83 -11.44
N LEU A 224 9.00 5.83 -11.22
CA LEU A 224 8.13 7.00 -11.24
C LEU A 224 7.60 7.38 -9.85
N GLU A 225 7.24 8.66 -9.70
CA GLU A 225 6.39 9.22 -8.64
C GLU A 225 5.40 10.17 -9.34
N SER A 226 4.09 10.00 -9.13
CA SER A 226 3.07 10.86 -9.78
C SER A 226 1.79 10.96 -8.95
N PRO A 227 1.36 12.17 -8.55
CA PRO A 227 2.04 13.45 -8.69
C PRO A 227 3.41 13.50 -8.01
N THR A 228 4.37 14.22 -8.58
CA THR A 228 5.71 14.35 -7.96
C THR A 228 5.67 15.19 -6.68
N ASN A 229 6.60 14.93 -5.76
CA ASN A 229 6.77 15.71 -4.53
C ASN A 229 8.06 16.55 -4.61
N PRO A 230 8.00 17.89 -4.55
CA PRO A 230 6.86 18.73 -4.16
C PRO A 230 6.11 19.42 -5.31
N ARG A 231 6.55 19.32 -6.58
CA ARG A 231 6.01 20.17 -7.66
C ARG A 231 4.69 19.68 -8.27
N GLN A 232 4.23 18.49 -7.91
CA GLN A 232 2.96 17.91 -8.39
C GLN A 232 2.90 17.72 -9.92
N GLN A 233 4.03 17.41 -10.56
CA GLN A 233 4.06 17.06 -11.97
C GLN A 233 3.38 15.70 -12.19
N ILE A 234 2.70 15.55 -13.33
CA ILE A 234 1.93 14.34 -13.65
C ILE A 234 2.65 13.59 -14.77
N SER A 235 2.90 12.30 -14.55
CA SER A 235 3.47 11.39 -15.55
C SER A 235 2.38 10.45 -16.08
N ASP A 236 2.35 10.13 -17.37
CA ASP A 236 1.37 9.18 -17.93
C ASP A 236 1.82 7.73 -17.68
N ILE A 237 1.24 7.10 -16.65
CA ILE A 237 1.64 5.76 -16.19
C ILE A 237 1.14 4.67 -17.14
N ARG A 238 -0.01 4.91 -17.78
CA ARG A 238 -0.92 3.87 -18.25
C ARG A 238 -0.30 2.99 -19.34
N VAL A 239 -0.89 1.83 -19.59
CA VAL A 239 -0.77 1.11 -20.87
C VAL A 239 -1.93 1.54 -21.77
N SER A 240 -1.70 1.59 -23.08
CA SER A 240 -2.68 1.85 -24.13
C SER A 240 -2.89 0.56 -24.93
N LEU A 241 -4.15 0.27 -25.28
CA LEU A 241 -4.46 -0.78 -26.27
C LEU A 241 -4.31 -0.27 -27.72
N LEU A 242 -4.13 1.04 -27.89
CA LEU A 242 -3.88 1.67 -29.19
C LEU A 242 -2.37 1.80 -29.43
N TRP A 243 -1.89 1.09 -30.45
CA TRP A 243 -0.47 1.01 -30.86
C TRP A 243 0.18 2.36 -31.20
N SER A 244 -0.60 3.43 -31.41
CA SER A 244 -0.10 4.76 -31.77
C SER A 244 0.13 5.70 -30.58
N LEU A 245 -0.22 5.30 -29.35
CA LEU A 245 -0.05 6.14 -28.15
C LEU A 245 0.94 5.50 -27.20
N GLN A 246 2.21 5.90 -27.28
CA GLN A 246 3.25 5.46 -26.35
C GLN A 246 3.02 6.04 -24.96
N LYS A 247 3.19 5.21 -23.94
CA LYS A 247 3.13 5.59 -22.53
C LYS A 247 4.27 4.94 -21.74
N ILE A 248 4.48 5.33 -20.48
CA ILE A 248 5.70 4.93 -19.77
C ILE A 248 5.77 3.42 -19.51
N ALA A 249 4.66 2.77 -19.16
CA ALA A 249 4.63 1.31 -18.99
C ALA A 249 5.01 0.57 -20.28
N GLU A 250 4.53 1.03 -21.43
CA GLU A 250 4.88 0.42 -22.72
C GLU A 250 6.36 0.61 -23.07
N ILE A 251 6.91 1.80 -22.83
CA ILE A 251 8.33 2.09 -23.05
C ILE A 251 9.21 1.15 -22.20
N ALA A 252 8.85 0.98 -20.91
CA ALA A 252 9.57 0.09 -20.01
C ALA A 252 9.48 -1.38 -20.47
N HIS A 253 8.27 -1.88 -20.70
CA HIS A 253 8.02 -3.28 -21.04
C HIS A 253 8.58 -3.67 -22.40
N ALA A 254 8.53 -2.77 -23.40
CA ALA A 254 9.14 -3.00 -24.71
C ALA A 254 10.66 -3.21 -24.65
N ASN A 255 11.32 -2.72 -23.58
CA ASN A 255 12.75 -2.91 -23.33
C ASN A 255 13.03 -3.99 -22.26
N GLY A 256 12.00 -4.71 -21.79
CA GLY A 256 12.15 -5.72 -20.74
C GLY A 256 12.50 -5.14 -19.35
N ALA A 257 12.22 -3.85 -19.12
CA ALA A 257 12.38 -3.19 -17.83
C ALA A 257 11.11 -3.32 -16.99
N LEU A 258 11.27 -3.36 -15.67
CA LEU A 258 10.17 -3.24 -14.71
C LEU A 258 9.73 -1.78 -14.59
N LEU A 259 8.44 -1.55 -14.31
CA LEU A 259 7.90 -0.25 -13.92
C LEU A 259 7.55 -0.24 -12.42
N LEU A 260 8.24 0.63 -11.67
CA LEU A 260 7.94 0.96 -10.28
C LEU A 260 7.23 2.31 -10.21
N VAL A 261 6.11 2.36 -9.51
CA VAL A 261 5.42 3.62 -9.16
C VAL A 261 5.40 3.79 -7.64
N ASP A 262 6.07 4.84 -7.15
CA ASP A 262 5.86 5.32 -5.79
C ASP A 262 4.50 6.04 -5.73
N ASN A 263 3.52 5.37 -5.12
CA ASN A 263 2.13 5.80 -5.03
C ASN A 263 1.82 6.42 -3.66
N SER A 264 2.87 6.74 -2.87
CA SER A 264 2.74 7.22 -1.49
C SER A 264 1.81 8.42 -1.33
N ILE A 265 1.78 9.33 -2.31
CA ILE A 265 1.01 10.57 -2.23
C ILE A 265 -0.48 10.39 -2.53
N MET A 266 -0.82 9.32 -3.26
CA MET A 266 -2.19 9.04 -3.69
C MET A 266 -2.86 8.01 -2.79
N SER A 267 -2.10 7.07 -2.24
CA SER A 267 -2.59 5.85 -1.58
C SER A 267 -3.42 4.95 -2.52
N PRO A 268 -3.75 3.71 -2.11
CA PRO A 268 -4.61 2.81 -2.90
C PRO A 268 -6.04 3.34 -3.10
N VAL A 269 -6.46 4.34 -2.31
CA VAL A 269 -7.79 4.94 -2.40
C VAL A 269 -7.96 5.76 -3.68
N LEU A 270 -6.93 6.49 -4.10
CA LEU A 270 -7.04 7.42 -5.21
C LEU A 270 -6.44 6.88 -6.51
N SER A 271 -5.44 6.01 -6.45
CA SER A 271 -4.77 5.46 -7.63
C SER A 271 -4.34 4.01 -7.40
N ARG A 272 -4.48 3.17 -8.41
CA ARG A 272 -4.02 1.76 -8.43
C ARG A 272 -3.10 1.51 -9.62
N PRO A 273 -1.80 1.87 -9.54
CA PRO A 273 -0.91 1.83 -10.70
C PRO A 273 -0.69 0.43 -11.31
N LEU A 274 -0.92 -0.67 -10.57
CA LEU A 274 -0.84 -2.04 -11.14
C LEU A 274 -1.91 -2.30 -12.21
N GLU A 275 -3.07 -1.62 -12.12
CA GLU A 275 -4.11 -1.64 -13.17
C GLU A 275 -3.72 -0.79 -14.38
N LEU A 276 -2.75 0.11 -14.20
CA LEU A 276 -2.24 1.00 -15.24
C LEU A 276 -0.98 0.46 -15.92
N GLY A 277 -0.46 -0.68 -15.49
CA GLY A 277 0.72 -1.33 -16.08
C GLY A 277 2.00 -1.25 -15.27
N ALA A 278 1.97 -0.73 -14.04
CA ALA A 278 3.09 -0.90 -13.13
C ALA A 278 3.28 -2.38 -12.74
N ASP A 279 4.53 -2.79 -12.52
CA ASP A 279 4.88 -4.11 -11.99
C ASP A 279 5.02 -4.08 -10.47
N ILE A 280 5.46 -2.94 -9.94
CA ILE A 280 5.66 -2.69 -8.51
C ILE A 280 4.99 -1.36 -8.15
N VAL A 281 4.14 -1.38 -7.14
CA VAL A 281 3.66 -0.19 -6.45
C VAL A 281 4.35 -0.11 -5.10
N MET A 282 4.95 1.04 -4.82
CA MET A 282 5.55 1.32 -3.52
C MET A 282 4.71 2.35 -2.78
N HIS A 283 4.54 2.13 -1.47
CA HIS A 283 4.03 3.14 -0.56
C HIS A 283 4.98 3.33 0.62
N SER A 284 5.21 4.58 1.00
CA SER A 284 5.61 4.92 2.35
C SER A 284 4.38 4.85 3.24
N ALA A 285 4.16 3.69 3.88
CA ALA A 285 3.03 3.50 4.78
C ALA A 285 3.07 4.37 6.04
N THR A 286 4.23 4.99 6.36
CA THR A 286 4.37 6.14 7.26
C THR A 286 3.36 7.27 6.99
N LYS A 287 2.87 7.39 5.74
CA LYS A 287 2.01 8.49 5.27
C LYS A 287 0.53 8.13 5.44
N PHE A 288 -0.25 8.12 4.36
CA PHE A 288 -1.70 7.95 4.40
C PHE A 288 -2.17 6.59 4.93
N ILE A 289 -1.38 5.52 4.75
CA ILE A 289 -1.76 4.17 5.22
C ILE A 289 -1.87 4.15 6.74
N ALA A 290 -0.79 4.50 7.45
CA ALA A 290 -0.83 4.64 8.90
C ALA A 290 -1.64 5.88 9.31
N GLY A 291 -1.32 7.05 8.78
CA GLY A 291 -2.12 8.28 8.89
C GLY A 291 -2.00 9.08 10.18
N HIS A 292 -1.22 8.61 11.16
CA HIS A 292 -1.21 9.17 12.53
C HIS A 292 0.15 9.68 13.00
N SER A 293 1.16 9.72 12.12
CA SER A 293 2.53 10.21 12.41
C SER A 293 3.26 9.48 13.56
N ASP A 294 2.91 8.22 13.83
CA ASP A 294 3.36 7.47 15.01
C ASP A 294 4.18 6.20 14.69
N LEU A 295 4.41 5.90 13.40
CA LEU A 295 5.19 4.75 12.96
C LEU A 295 5.97 5.01 11.66
N MET A 296 6.94 4.14 11.38
CA MET A 296 7.62 4.07 10.09
C MET A 296 7.29 2.76 9.39
N ALA A 297 6.91 2.83 8.11
CA ALA A 297 6.62 1.63 7.32
C ALA A 297 6.79 1.89 5.82
N GLY A 298 7.16 0.84 5.10
CA GLY A 298 7.16 0.77 3.65
C GLY A 298 6.34 -0.42 3.18
N VAL A 299 5.77 -0.34 1.98
CA VAL A 299 5.01 -1.42 1.36
C VAL A 299 5.45 -1.53 -0.08
N LEU A 300 5.69 -2.75 -0.54
CA LEU A 300 5.72 -3.08 -1.96
C LEU A 300 4.52 -3.96 -2.26
N VAL A 301 3.71 -3.59 -3.25
CA VAL A 301 2.68 -4.44 -3.84
C VAL A 301 3.10 -4.75 -5.26
N VAL A 302 3.05 -6.03 -5.66
CA VAL A 302 3.59 -6.47 -6.95
C VAL A 302 2.63 -7.29 -7.77
N LYS A 303 2.81 -7.20 -9.08
CA LYS A 303 2.19 -8.06 -10.08
C LYS A 303 3.20 -9.13 -10.51
N GLY A 304 2.80 -10.38 -10.44
CA GLY A 304 3.56 -11.57 -10.79
C GLY A 304 4.18 -12.29 -9.59
N GLU A 305 3.79 -13.55 -9.40
CA GLU A 305 4.33 -14.47 -8.39
C GLU A 305 5.86 -14.55 -8.37
N SER A 306 6.50 -14.58 -9.55
CA SER A 306 7.95 -14.68 -9.62
C SER A 306 8.64 -13.43 -9.06
N LEU A 307 8.08 -12.24 -9.27
CA LEU A 307 8.64 -10.99 -8.74
C LEU A 307 8.41 -10.92 -7.23
N GLY A 308 7.21 -11.30 -6.77
CA GLY A 308 6.87 -11.40 -5.35
C GLY A 308 7.81 -12.33 -4.59
N ARG A 309 8.18 -13.49 -5.15
CA ARG A 309 9.15 -14.41 -4.54
C ARG A 309 10.55 -13.82 -4.44
N LYS A 310 11.02 -13.08 -5.45
CA LYS A 310 12.35 -12.43 -5.42
C LYS A 310 12.41 -11.36 -4.34
N LEU A 311 11.41 -10.49 -4.25
CA LEU A 311 11.35 -9.46 -3.22
C LEU A 311 11.14 -10.03 -1.82
N TYR A 312 10.35 -11.09 -1.68
CA TYR A 312 10.22 -11.81 -0.41
C TYR A 312 11.56 -12.37 0.07
N PHE A 313 12.33 -12.98 -0.85
CA PHE A 313 13.67 -13.47 -0.54
C PHE A 313 14.55 -12.34 0.01
N LEU A 314 14.53 -11.16 -0.62
CA LEU A 314 15.29 -9.98 -0.15
C LEU A 314 14.79 -9.46 1.20
N GLN A 315 13.47 -9.30 1.39
CA GLN A 315 12.87 -8.88 2.67
C GLN A 315 13.33 -9.79 3.83
N ASN A 316 13.33 -11.11 3.60
CA ASN A 316 13.76 -12.07 4.59
C ASN A 316 15.29 -12.04 4.79
N ALA A 317 16.07 -12.09 3.71
CA ALA A 317 17.53 -12.17 3.76
C ALA A 317 18.17 -10.92 4.38
N GLU A 318 17.63 -9.75 4.09
CA GLU A 318 18.09 -8.46 4.63
C GLU A 318 17.49 -8.16 6.00
N GLY A 319 16.48 -8.93 6.43
CA GLY A 319 15.81 -8.76 7.71
C GLY A 319 15.07 -7.42 7.83
N SER A 320 14.52 -6.94 6.73
CA SER A 320 13.92 -5.60 6.61
C SER A 320 12.39 -5.60 6.67
N GLY A 321 11.77 -6.73 7.01
CA GLY A 321 10.33 -6.84 7.24
C GLY A 321 9.85 -5.97 8.41
N LEU A 322 8.65 -5.39 8.28
CA LEU A 322 8.05 -4.54 9.31
C LEU A 322 7.79 -5.32 10.62
N CYS A 323 8.00 -4.66 11.76
CA CYS A 323 7.82 -5.31 13.06
C CYS A 323 6.31 -5.53 13.37
N PRO A 324 5.94 -6.56 14.18
CA PRO A 324 4.53 -6.88 14.41
C PRO A 324 3.71 -5.74 15.03
N ASN A 325 4.31 -4.97 15.95
CA ASN A 325 3.64 -3.82 16.57
C ASN A 325 3.28 -2.74 15.55
N ASP A 326 4.21 -2.39 14.66
CA ASP A 326 3.96 -1.40 13.61
C ASP A 326 3.00 -1.94 12.55
N CYS A 327 3.02 -3.25 12.27
CA CYS A 327 2.00 -3.88 11.43
C CYS A 327 0.60 -3.72 12.04
N TRP A 328 0.49 -3.93 13.36
CA TRP A 328 -0.78 -3.76 14.08
C TRP A 328 -1.26 -2.31 14.08
N LEU A 329 -0.36 -1.34 14.29
CA LEU A 329 -0.69 0.09 14.20
C LEU A 329 -1.11 0.49 12.78
N CYS A 330 -0.45 -0.03 11.74
CA CYS A 330 -0.90 0.12 10.35
C CYS A 330 -2.31 -0.46 10.13
N LEU A 331 -2.57 -1.69 10.59
CA LEU A 331 -3.90 -2.32 10.50
C LEU A 331 -4.98 -1.51 11.23
N ARG A 332 -4.63 -0.83 12.33
CA ARG A 332 -5.51 0.08 13.04
C ARG A 332 -5.75 1.37 12.24
N GLY A 333 -4.68 2.02 11.79
CA GLY A 333 -4.74 3.31 11.10
C GLY A 333 -5.39 3.24 9.72
N ILE A 334 -5.18 2.15 8.98
CA ILE A 334 -5.69 1.97 7.61
C ILE A 334 -7.23 1.91 7.57
N LYS A 335 -7.88 1.52 8.66
CA LYS A 335 -9.36 1.45 8.76
C LYS A 335 -10.04 2.80 8.55
N THR A 336 -9.36 3.90 8.88
CA THR A 336 -9.88 5.26 8.65
C THR A 336 -9.30 5.91 7.40
N MET A 337 -8.55 5.18 6.56
CA MET A 337 -7.84 5.75 5.41
C MET A 337 -8.76 6.47 4.44
N VAL A 338 -9.88 5.86 4.03
CA VAL A 338 -10.82 6.52 3.11
C VAL A 338 -11.40 7.80 3.72
N LEU A 339 -11.90 7.73 4.96
CA LEU A 339 -12.45 8.89 5.67
C LEU A 339 -11.44 10.05 5.78
N ARG A 340 -10.19 9.72 6.12
CA ARG A 340 -9.10 10.71 6.23
C ARG A 340 -8.81 11.31 4.87
N VAL A 341 -8.59 10.49 3.84
CA VAL A 341 -8.24 10.95 2.48
C VAL A 341 -9.34 11.81 1.88
N GLU A 342 -10.61 11.46 2.03
CA GLU A 342 -11.75 12.27 1.56
C GLU A 342 -11.74 13.67 2.19
N LYS A 343 -11.68 13.74 3.52
CA LYS A 343 -11.67 15.03 4.25
C LYS A 343 -10.42 15.86 3.95
N GLN A 344 -9.25 15.22 3.92
CA GLN A 344 -7.99 15.88 3.60
C GLN A 344 -8.00 16.43 2.17
N GLN A 345 -8.55 15.69 1.20
CA GLN A 345 -8.67 16.13 -0.19
C GLN A 345 -9.65 17.30 -0.33
N GLU A 346 -10.81 17.24 0.32
CA GLU A 346 -11.78 18.34 0.33
C GLU A 346 -11.15 19.63 0.90
N ASN A 347 -10.46 19.52 2.04
CA ASN A 347 -9.76 20.64 2.65
C ASN A 347 -8.66 21.18 1.71
N ALA A 348 -7.89 20.31 1.06
CA ALA A 348 -6.83 20.72 0.14
C ALA A 348 -7.34 21.45 -1.08
N GLN A 349 -8.48 21.02 -1.66
CA GLN A 349 -9.11 21.73 -2.77
C GLN A 349 -9.46 23.18 -2.38
N LYS A 350 -10.14 23.37 -1.24
CA LYS A 350 -10.53 24.70 -0.74
C LYS A 350 -9.31 25.58 -0.46
N ILE A 351 -8.26 25.03 0.17
CA ILE A 351 -7.02 25.76 0.43
C ILE A 351 -6.30 26.11 -0.89
N ALA A 352 -6.26 25.20 -1.86
CA ALA A 352 -5.64 25.45 -3.16
C ALA A 352 -6.34 26.59 -3.91
N GLU A 353 -7.68 26.61 -3.91
CA GLU A 353 -8.49 27.67 -4.51
C GLU A 353 -8.28 29.02 -3.81
N PHE A 354 -8.30 29.04 -2.48
CA PHE A 354 -7.97 30.22 -1.69
C PHE A 354 -6.59 30.77 -2.07
N LEU A 355 -5.55 29.93 -2.04
CA LEU A 355 -4.18 30.33 -2.37
C LEU A 355 -4.06 30.81 -3.83
N ALA A 356 -4.73 30.14 -4.78
CA ALA A 356 -4.69 30.52 -6.19
C ALA A 356 -5.30 31.90 -6.46
N SER A 357 -6.28 32.31 -5.64
CA SER A 357 -6.89 33.65 -5.71
C SER A 357 -6.14 34.74 -4.92
N HIS A 358 -5.18 34.37 -4.07
CA HIS A 358 -4.55 35.30 -3.14
C HIS A 358 -3.45 36.15 -3.82
N PRO A 359 -3.46 37.50 -3.71
CA PRO A 359 -2.58 38.39 -4.50
C PRO A 359 -1.08 38.25 -4.20
N ARG A 360 -0.72 37.65 -3.05
CA ARG A 360 0.67 37.40 -2.64
C ARG A 360 1.19 36.02 -3.03
N VAL A 361 0.37 35.19 -3.67
CA VAL A 361 0.75 33.87 -4.17
C VAL A 361 0.94 33.97 -5.69
N LYS A 362 2.09 33.49 -6.17
CA LYS A 362 2.46 33.57 -7.60
C LYS A 362 1.95 32.38 -8.40
N ARG A 363 1.94 31.20 -7.78
CA ARG A 363 1.55 29.95 -8.42
C ARG A 363 1.19 28.92 -7.36
N VAL A 364 0.16 28.13 -7.62
CA VAL A 364 -0.20 26.95 -6.82
C VAL A 364 -0.03 25.72 -7.69
N ASN A 365 0.63 24.69 -7.16
CA ASN A 365 0.74 23.37 -7.76
C ASN A 365 -0.19 22.42 -6.99
N TYR A 366 -1.33 22.13 -7.58
CA TYR A 366 -2.29 21.16 -7.09
C TYR A 366 -3.07 20.58 -8.26
N ALA A 367 -3.09 19.26 -8.39
CA ALA A 367 -3.69 18.59 -9.55
C ALA A 367 -5.22 18.82 -9.68
N GLY A 368 -5.88 19.21 -8.59
CA GLY A 368 -7.31 19.53 -8.54
C GLY A 368 -7.67 20.94 -9.06
N LEU A 369 -6.69 21.81 -9.32
CA LEU A 369 -6.95 23.15 -9.87
C LEU A 369 -7.21 23.09 -11.38
N PRO A 370 -8.19 23.84 -11.93
CA PRO A 370 -8.51 23.83 -13.37
C PRO A 370 -7.32 24.13 -14.27
N ASP A 371 -6.46 25.06 -13.85
CA ASP A 371 -5.31 25.52 -14.64
C ASP A 371 -4.06 24.64 -14.44
N HIS A 372 -4.16 23.52 -13.72
CA HIS A 372 -3.04 22.62 -13.56
C HIS A 372 -2.76 21.88 -14.87
N PRO A 373 -1.54 21.97 -15.44
CA PRO A 373 -1.25 21.47 -16.79
C PRO A 373 -1.44 19.96 -16.94
N GLY A 374 -1.30 19.21 -15.85
CA GLY A 374 -1.52 17.76 -15.83
C GLY A 374 -2.91 17.32 -15.36
N ARG A 375 -3.87 18.23 -15.14
CA ARG A 375 -5.18 17.89 -14.52
C ARG A 375 -5.92 16.79 -15.28
N GLU A 376 -6.14 16.98 -16.57
CA GLU A 376 -6.89 16.02 -17.39
C GLU A 376 -6.22 14.63 -17.39
N LEU A 377 -4.89 14.62 -17.54
CA LEU A 377 -4.11 13.39 -17.45
C LEU A 377 -4.26 12.74 -16.06
N HIS A 378 -4.16 13.52 -14.99
CA HIS A 378 -4.28 13.04 -13.61
C HIS A 378 -5.61 12.35 -13.37
N TYR A 379 -6.73 13.01 -13.67
CA TYR A 379 -8.07 12.44 -13.48
C TYR A 379 -8.39 11.30 -14.45
N SER A 380 -7.64 11.16 -15.54
CA SER A 380 -7.75 9.99 -16.42
C SER A 380 -7.05 8.73 -15.87
N GLN A 381 -6.33 8.84 -14.75
CA GLN A 381 -5.60 7.74 -14.11
C GLN A 381 -5.71 7.71 -12.57
N ALA A 382 -6.46 8.63 -11.97
CA ALA A 382 -6.68 8.72 -10.53
C ALA A 382 -8.08 9.28 -10.21
N HIS A 383 -8.62 8.93 -9.04
CA HIS A 383 -9.98 9.27 -8.60
C HIS A 383 -10.06 10.59 -7.81
N GLY A 384 -8.93 11.27 -7.59
CA GLY A 384 -8.86 12.51 -6.81
C GLY A 384 -7.45 13.08 -6.79
N ALA A 385 -7.30 14.35 -6.38
CA ALA A 385 -6.03 15.08 -6.40
C ALA A 385 -5.18 14.93 -5.13
N GLY A 386 -5.68 14.21 -4.11
CA GLY A 386 -4.98 14.06 -2.83
C GLY A 386 -4.97 15.35 -2.00
N SER A 387 -4.11 15.40 -0.99
CA SER A 387 -4.10 16.48 0.01
C SER A 387 -2.77 17.20 0.20
N VAL A 388 -1.83 16.97 -0.72
CA VAL A 388 -0.55 17.67 -0.75
C VAL A 388 -0.61 18.70 -1.85
N LEU A 389 -0.21 19.93 -1.54
CA LEU A 389 -0.08 21.01 -2.50
C LEU A 389 1.21 21.79 -2.23
N SER A 390 1.67 22.53 -3.23
CA SER A 390 2.75 23.49 -3.04
C SER A 390 2.42 24.82 -3.70
N PHE A 391 3.05 25.90 -3.25
CA PHE A 391 2.85 27.21 -3.83
C PHE A 391 4.11 28.08 -3.73
N LEU A 392 4.21 29.03 -4.65
CA LEU A 392 5.30 30.00 -4.77
C LEU A 392 4.80 31.38 -4.35
N THR A 393 5.67 32.15 -3.70
CA THR A 393 5.38 33.52 -3.26
C THR A 393 6.21 34.55 -4.04
N GLY A 394 7.29 34.11 -4.68
CA GLY A 394 8.32 34.96 -5.27
C GLY A 394 9.28 35.58 -4.25
N SER A 395 9.16 35.27 -2.96
CA SER A 395 9.98 35.87 -1.90
C SER A 395 10.30 34.86 -0.80
N LEU A 396 11.59 34.53 -0.65
CA LEU A 396 12.08 33.67 0.43
C LEU A 396 11.67 34.22 1.81
N ALA A 397 11.74 35.54 2.00
CA ALA A 397 11.39 36.19 3.26
C ALA A 397 9.91 36.00 3.59
N LEU A 398 9.03 36.16 2.60
CA LEU A 398 7.59 35.91 2.77
C LEU A 398 7.32 34.43 3.02
N SER A 399 7.95 33.53 2.26
CA SER A 399 7.73 32.10 2.43
C SER A 399 8.15 31.60 3.81
N LYS A 400 9.31 32.05 4.30
CA LYS A 400 9.78 31.78 5.66
C LYS A 400 8.79 32.31 6.70
N HIS A 401 8.34 33.56 6.54
CA HIS A 401 7.35 34.17 7.44
C HIS A 401 6.06 33.34 7.51
N ILE A 402 5.52 32.90 6.36
CA ILE A 402 4.29 32.11 6.34
C ILE A 402 4.48 30.82 7.15
N VAL A 403 5.55 30.08 6.85
CA VAL A 403 5.87 28.78 7.50
C VAL A 403 6.05 28.93 9.01
N GLU A 404 6.68 30.01 9.48
CA GLU A 404 6.96 30.24 10.90
C GLU A 404 5.78 30.89 11.65
N THR A 405 4.84 31.54 10.95
CA THR A 405 3.76 32.31 11.57
C THR A 405 2.45 31.53 11.70
N THR A 406 2.18 30.57 10.79
CA THR A 406 1.00 29.71 10.89
C THR A 406 0.98 28.96 12.23
N LYS A 407 -0.16 29.00 12.93
CA LYS A 407 -0.33 28.36 14.24
C LYS A 407 -0.89 26.95 14.14
N TYR A 408 -1.67 26.66 13.10
CA TYR A 408 -2.33 25.38 12.93
C TYR A 408 -1.57 24.42 12.02
N PHE A 409 -0.58 24.91 11.28
CA PHE A 409 0.32 24.07 10.51
C PHE A 409 1.61 23.81 11.29
N SER A 410 1.96 22.54 11.48
CA SER A 410 3.23 22.19 12.13
C SER A 410 4.38 22.21 11.13
N VAL A 411 5.48 22.88 11.46
CA VAL A 411 6.69 22.90 10.64
C VAL A 411 7.41 21.56 10.74
N THR A 412 7.24 20.69 9.75
CA THR A 412 7.88 19.37 9.73
C THR A 412 7.91 18.76 8.32
N VAL A 413 8.74 17.73 8.16
CA VAL A 413 8.77 16.88 6.95
C VAL A 413 7.59 15.88 6.98
N SER A 414 7.49 15.01 5.97
CA SER A 414 6.38 14.05 5.79
C SER A 414 5.07 14.68 5.25
N PHE A 415 4.02 13.87 5.14
CA PHE A 415 2.66 14.22 4.71
C PHE A 415 1.68 13.09 5.04
N GLY A 416 0.38 13.31 4.81
CA GLY A 416 -0.67 12.29 4.89
C GLY A 416 -1.14 11.95 6.31
N SER A 417 -0.68 12.72 7.31
CA SER A 417 -1.17 12.67 8.67
C SER A 417 -2.49 13.40 8.84
N VAL A 418 -3.26 13.05 9.88
CA VAL A 418 -4.44 13.81 10.31
C VAL A 418 -4.14 15.27 10.66
N LYS A 419 -2.89 15.60 11.01
CA LYS A 419 -2.45 16.96 11.33
C LYS A 419 -1.95 17.69 10.08
N SER A 420 -2.35 18.95 9.90
CA SER A 420 -1.83 19.82 8.85
C SER A 420 -0.36 20.19 9.07
N LEU A 421 0.47 20.02 8.03
CA LEU A 421 1.92 20.25 8.07
C LEU A 421 2.32 21.27 7.00
N ILE A 422 3.33 22.09 7.30
CA ILE A 422 3.89 23.07 6.38
C ILE A 422 5.42 22.96 6.36
N SER A 423 6.04 23.17 5.19
CA SER A 423 7.49 23.03 5.03
C SER A 423 8.01 23.80 3.84
N MET A 424 9.30 24.10 3.83
CA MET A 424 10.03 24.61 2.67
C MET A 424 10.96 23.51 2.14
N PRO A 425 10.61 22.80 1.05
CA PRO A 425 11.33 21.61 0.61
C PRO A 425 12.84 21.83 0.41
N CYS A 426 13.25 22.96 -0.16
CA CYS A 426 14.65 23.29 -0.45
C CYS A 426 15.55 23.38 0.80
N PHE A 427 14.97 23.71 1.96
CA PHE A 427 15.68 23.83 3.24
C PHE A 427 15.47 22.62 4.16
N MET A 428 14.59 21.69 3.78
CA MET A 428 14.20 20.56 4.61
C MET A 428 14.38 19.24 3.84
N SER A 429 13.31 18.71 3.24
CA SER A 429 13.29 17.36 2.65
C SER A 429 14.20 17.19 1.42
N HIS A 430 14.49 18.27 0.69
CA HIS A 430 15.33 18.30 -0.51
C HIS A 430 16.67 19.01 -0.28
N ALA A 431 17.02 19.31 0.98
CA ALA A 431 18.26 20.01 1.33
C ALA A 431 19.52 19.26 0.87
N SER A 432 19.45 17.92 0.74
CA SER A 432 20.56 17.10 0.26
C SER A 432 20.80 17.18 -1.25
N ILE A 433 19.88 17.73 -2.03
CA ILE A 433 20.06 17.95 -3.47
C ILE A 433 20.89 19.23 -3.66
N PRO A 434 22.00 19.23 -4.42
CA PRO A 434 22.81 20.43 -4.64
C PRO A 434 21.98 21.62 -5.16
N ALA A 435 22.30 22.84 -4.72
CA ALA A 435 21.51 24.04 -5.06
C ALA A 435 21.34 24.26 -6.57
N ALA A 436 22.42 24.13 -7.35
CA ALA A 436 22.36 24.24 -8.81
C ALA A 436 21.45 23.17 -9.46
N VAL A 437 21.38 21.97 -8.87
CA VAL A 437 20.49 20.90 -9.35
C VAL A 437 19.04 21.20 -8.98
N ARG A 438 18.78 21.75 -7.79
CA ARG A 438 17.44 22.20 -7.39
C ARG A 438 16.93 23.30 -8.33
N GLU A 439 17.76 24.29 -8.60
CA GLU A 439 17.44 25.39 -9.51
C GLU A 439 17.14 24.88 -10.93
N ALA A 440 18.01 24.02 -11.48
CA ALA A 440 17.80 23.39 -12.79
C ALA A 440 16.50 22.56 -12.85
N ARG A 441 16.09 21.96 -11.72
CA ARG A 441 14.83 21.21 -11.57
C ARG A 441 13.64 22.09 -11.16
N GLY A 442 13.75 23.42 -11.18
CA GLY A 442 12.66 24.34 -10.84
C GLY A 442 12.19 24.27 -9.37
N LEU A 443 13.05 23.80 -8.47
CA LEU A 443 12.84 23.83 -7.02
C LEU A 443 13.42 25.14 -6.48
N THR A 444 12.64 26.21 -6.57
CA THR A 444 13.03 27.52 -6.03
C THR A 444 12.97 27.53 -4.51
N GLU A 445 13.78 28.40 -3.89
CA GLU A 445 13.90 28.47 -2.43
C GLU A 445 12.63 29.01 -1.75
N ASP A 446 11.78 29.74 -2.46
CA ASP A 446 10.51 30.26 -1.94
C ASP A 446 9.35 29.25 -1.99
N LEU A 447 9.57 28.03 -2.49
CA LEU A 447 8.52 27.01 -2.56
C LEU A 447 8.10 26.55 -1.15
N ILE A 448 6.80 26.70 -0.86
CA ILE A 448 6.16 26.13 0.33
C ILE A 448 5.38 24.89 -0.09
N ARG A 449 5.46 23.84 0.71
CA ARG A 449 4.63 22.64 0.58
C ARG A 449 3.76 22.48 1.83
N ILE A 450 2.47 22.24 1.60
CA ILE A 450 1.49 21.94 2.63
C ILE A 450 1.02 20.49 2.46
N SER A 451 0.94 19.76 3.58
CA SER A 451 0.16 18.53 3.71
C SER A 451 -1.08 18.87 4.51
N VAL A 452 -2.24 18.87 3.87
CA VAL A 452 -3.49 19.26 4.52
C VAL A 452 -4.06 18.09 5.33
N GLY A 453 -4.40 18.38 6.58
CA GLY A 453 -4.99 17.46 7.55
C GLY A 453 -6.52 17.49 7.55
N ILE A 454 -7.11 17.00 8.64
CA ILE A 454 -8.57 16.87 8.81
C ILE A 454 -9.18 17.95 9.72
N GLU A 455 -8.42 19.00 10.04
CA GLU A 455 -8.92 20.13 10.82
C GLU A 455 -10.09 20.86 10.10
N ASP A 456 -10.73 21.78 10.80
CA ASP A 456 -11.68 22.69 10.17
C ASP A 456 -10.96 23.55 9.11
N VAL A 457 -11.52 23.56 7.90
CA VAL A 457 -10.87 24.21 6.77
C VAL A 457 -10.89 25.74 6.89
N ASP A 458 -11.90 26.29 7.54
CA ASP A 458 -12.02 27.73 7.71
C ASP A 458 -10.95 28.24 8.70
N ASP A 459 -10.63 27.46 9.73
CA ASP A 459 -9.52 27.73 10.65
C ASP A 459 -8.17 27.69 9.92
N LEU A 460 -7.96 26.69 9.06
CA LEU A 460 -6.73 26.55 8.27
C LEU A 460 -6.55 27.69 7.27
N ILE A 461 -7.63 28.11 6.60
CA ILE A 461 -7.60 29.24 5.66
C ILE A 461 -7.36 30.55 6.40
N ALA A 462 -8.03 30.79 7.53
CA ALA A 462 -7.84 31.99 8.33
C ALA A 462 -6.41 32.13 8.86
N ASP A 463 -5.79 31.02 9.28
CA ASP A 463 -4.39 30.99 9.72
C ASP A 463 -3.41 31.31 8.58
N LEU A 464 -3.62 30.73 7.39
CA LEU A 464 -2.83 31.05 6.20
C LEU A 464 -3.00 32.50 5.76
N ASP A 465 -4.23 33.01 5.73
CA ASP A 465 -4.55 34.39 5.37
C ASP A 465 -3.88 35.40 6.31
N PHE A 466 -3.90 35.13 7.62
CA PHE A 466 -3.19 35.94 8.61
C PHE A 466 -1.69 35.96 8.35
N ALA A 467 -1.08 34.80 8.12
CA ALA A 467 0.36 34.69 7.85
C ALA A 467 0.75 35.39 6.53
N LEU A 468 -0.07 35.23 5.48
CA LEU A 468 0.09 35.91 4.21
C LEU A 468 -0.03 37.44 4.34
N LYS A 469 -0.95 37.97 5.14
CA LYS A 469 -1.15 39.42 5.30
C LYS A 469 -0.07 40.09 6.16
N THR A 470 0.42 39.40 7.18
CA THR A 470 1.40 39.96 8.13
C THR A 470 2.85 39.85 7.67
N GLY A 471 3.13 39.08 6.61
CA GLY A 471 4.49 38.88 6.12
C GLY A 471 5.11 40.11 5.46
N PRO A 472 6.46 40.20 5.44
CA PRO A 472 7.19 41.33 4.86
C PRO A 472 6.86 41.50 3.38
N ALA A 473 6.81 42.73 2.88
CA ALA A 473 6.58 43.01 1.46
C ALA A 473 7.61 42.27 0.59
N ALA A 474 7.16 41.83 -0.60
CA ALA A 474 7.98 41.06 -1.53
C ALA A 474 9.13 41.90 -2.13
#